data_AF-A0A099I053-F1
#
_entry.id   AF-A0A099I053-F1
#
_cell.length_a   1.000
_cell.length_b   1.000
_cell.length_c   1.000
_cell.angle_alpha   90.00
_cell.angle_beta   90.00
_cell.angle_gamma   90.00
#
_symmetry.space_group_name_H-M   'P 1'
#
loop_
_entity.id
_entity.type
_entity.pdbx_description
1 polymer ?
#
loop_
_entity_poly.entity_id
_entity_poly.type
_entity_poly.pdbx_seq_one_letter_code
_entity_poly.pdbx_strand_id
1 'polypeptide(L)' 'RLAAMHKPMWIRMVIVKGYNDDRRDLRKRLQFAASLGSAVQRVELLPYHALGEGKYKSMELAYPIQEDACPD' A
#
# COMPACT_ATOMS: atom_id res chain seq x y z
N ARG A 1 -5.08 3.45 18.23
CA ARG A 1 -4.44 3.06 19.52
C ARG A 1 -2.92 3.30 19.52
N LEU A 2 -2.16 2.89 18.49
CA LEU A 2 -0.70 3.08 18.46
C LEU A 2 -0.23 4.55 18.60
N ALA A 3 -0.86 5.47 17.86
CA ALA A 3 -0.53 6.89 17.93
C ALA A 3 -0.81 7.50 19.32
N ALA A 4 -1.94 7.15 19.95
CA ALA A 4 -2.26 7.56 21.32
C ALA A 4 -1.27 7.01 22.37
N MET A 5 -0.62 5.89 22.08
CA MET A 5 0.46 5.33 22.89
C MET A 5 1.84 5.93 22.56
N HIS A 6 1.90 6.94 21.67
CA HIS A 6 3.15 7.57 21.21
C HIS A 6 4.18 6.58 20.66
N LYS A 7 3.72 5.45 20.10
CA LYS A 7 4.62 4.47 19.49
C LYS A 7 5.10 4.98 18.12
N PRO A 8 6.42 5.13 17.90
CA PRO A 8 6.93 5.49 16.58
C PRO A 8 6.54 4.46 15.53
N MET A 9 6.07 4.91 14.37
CA MET A 9 5.65 4.02 13.29
C MET A 9 5.94 4.59 11.91
N TRP A 10 6.12 3.68 10.96
CA TRP A 10 6.17 3.98 9.53
C TRP A 10 4.90 3.42 8.90
N ILE A 11 4.31 4.20 8.00
CA ILE A 11 3.12 3.80 7.24
C ILE A 11 3.57 3.54 5.81
N ARG A 12 3.38 2.31 5.33
CA ARG A 12 3.65 1.93 3.96
C ARG A 12 2.35 1.57 3.26
N MET A 13 2.11 2.17 2.11
CA MET A 13 0.96 1.91 1.25
C MET A 13 1.48 1.42 -0.09
N VAL A 14 1.14 0.18 -0.44
CA VAL A 14 1.33 -0.35 -1.79
C VAL A 14 0.16 0.11 -2.64
N ILE A 15 0.45 0.80 -3.74
CA ILE A 15 -0.52 1.33 -4.69
C ILE A 15 -0.57 0.42 -5.89
N VAL A 16 -1.74 -0.15 -6.11
CA VAL A 16 -2.06 -1.11 -7.17
C VAL A 16 -3.03 -0.41 -8.12
N LYS A 17 -2.61 -0.24 -9.38
CA LYS A 17 -3.41 0.46 -10.40
C LYS A 17 -4.73 -0.26 -10.62
N GLY A 18 -5.84 0.47 -10.61
CA GLY A 18 -7.20 -0.07 -10.76
C GLY A 18 -7.83 -0.65 -9.50
N TYR A 19 -7.09 -0.76 -8.38
CA TYR A 19 -7.59 -1.33 -7.12
C TYR A 19 -7.65 -0.29 -5.99
N ASN A 20 -6.58 0.47 -5.76
CA ASN A 20 -6.51 1.43 -4.65
C ASN A 20 -5.78 2.73 -5.01
N ASP A 21 -5.64 3.03 -6.30
CA ASP A 21 -4.95 4.20 -6.87
C ASP A 21 -5.86 5.42 -7.09
N ASP A 22 -7.14 5.35 -6.70
CA ASP A 22 -8.03 6.52 -6.76
C ASP A 22 -7.41 7.70 -5.98
N ARG A 23 -7.21 8.82 -6.68
CA ARG A 23 -6.49 9.99 -6.14
C ARG A 23 -7.23 10.64 -4.97
N ARG A 24 -8.56 10.61 -4.96
CA ARG A 24 -9.36 11.22 -3.88
C ARG A 24 -9.26 10.38 -2.62
N ASP A 25 -9.35 9.06 -2.75
CA ASP A 25 -9.17 8.14 -1.63
C ASP A 25 -7.74 8.18 -1.09
N LEU A 26 -6.74 8.19 -1.97
CA LEU A 26 -5.33 8.33 -1.59
C LEU A 26 -5.08 9.59 -0.77
N ARG A 27 -5.67 10.73 -1.16
CA ARG A 27 -5.58 11.98 -0.40
C ARG A 27 -6.20 11.85 0.99
N LYS A 28 -7.35 11.18 1.13
CA LYS A 28 -8.00 10.94 2.43
C LYS A 28 -7.13 10.06 3.33
N ARG A 29 -6.52 9.00 2.79
CA ARG A 29 -5.61 8.12 3.54
C ARG A 29 -4.38 8.87 4.04
N LEU A 30 -3.79 9.73 3.20
CA LEU A 30 -2.66 10.58 3.59
C LEU A 30 -3.04 11.63 4.64
N GLN A 31 -4.23 12.24 4.52
CA GLN A 31 -4.76 13.15 5.53
C GLN A 31 -4.96 12.44 6.88
N PHE A 32 -5.49 11.22 6.86
CA PHE A 32 -5.60 10.40 8.07
C PHE A 32 -4.22 10.10 8.67
N ALA A 33 -3.25 9.68 7.85
CA ALA A 33 -1.88 9.43 8.32
C ALA A 33 -1.26 10.69 8.96
N ALA A 34 -1.46 11.87 8.37
CA ALA A 34 -1.00 13.13 8.93
C ALA A 34 -1.69 13.47 10.26
N SER A 35 -2.99 13.15 10.40
CA SER A 35 -3.74 13.39 11.63
C SER A 35 -3.24 12.59 12.84
N LEU A 36 -2.44 11.54 12.62
CA LEU A 36 -1.82 10.75 13.70
C LEU A 36 -0.61 11.45 14.36
N GLY A 37 -0.20 12.61 13.85
CA GLY A 37 0.81 13.46 14.46
C GLY A 37 2.21 12.87 14.45
N SER A 38 3.01 13.24 15.47
CA SER A 38 4.44 12.93 15.55
C SER A 38 4.77 11.44 15.72
N ALA A 39 3.77 10.59 16.02
CA ALA A 39 3.97 9.15 16.08
C ALA A 39 4.30 8.56 14.69
N VAL A 40 3.87 9.20 13.60
CA VAL A 40 4.20 8.78 12.23
C VAL A 40 5.50 9.44 11.81
N GLN A 41 6.56 8.65 11.69
CA GLN A 41 7.88 9.16 11.30
C GLN A 41 8.08 9.18 9.79
N ARG A 42 7.35 8.34 9.06
CA ARG A 42 7.50 8.19 7.62
C ARG A 42 6.22 7.65 6.99
N VAL A 43 5.90 8.15 5.80
CA VAL A 43 4.88 7.59 4.92
C VAL A 43 5.53 7.21 3.59
N GLU A 44 5.41 5.95 3.20
CA GLU A 44 5.93 5.41 1.93
C GLU A 44 4.77 5.01 1.03
N LEU A 45 4.80 5.50 -0.20
CA LEU A 45 3.91 5.11 -1.29
C LEU A 45 4.74 4.29 -2.27
N LEU A 46 4.43 3.02 -2.39
CA LEU A 46 5.17 2.11 -3.27
C LEU A 46 4.26 1.68 -4.42
N PRO A 47 4.73 1.71 -5.67
CA PRO A 47 4.04 1.02 -6.74
C PRO A 47 4.02 -0.49 -6.45
N TYR A 48 2.98 -1.14 -6.95
CA TYR A 48 2.89 -2.60 -6.92
C TYR A 48 3.90 -3.24 -7.87
N HIS A 49 4.41 -4.41 -7.49
CA HIS A 49 5.29 -5.23 -8.32
C HIS A 49 4.83 -6.69 -8.27
N ALA A 50 4.74 -7.34 -9.43
CA ALA A 50 4.27 -8.73 -9.58
C ALA A 50 5.33 -9.80 -9.21
N LEU A 51 6.22 -9.53 -8.25
CA LEU A 51 7.31 -10.45 -7.87
C LEU A 51 6.82 -11.81 -7.34
N GLY A 52 5.56 -11.90 -6.90
CA GLY A 52 4.96 -13.12 -6.37
C GLY A 52 4.30 -14.03 -7.40
N GLU A 53 4.14 -13.59 -8.65
CA GLU A 53 3.41 -14.33 -9.70
C GLU A 53 3.98 -15.73 -9.94
N GLY A 54 5.32 -15.86 -9.99
CA GLY A 54 5.99 -17.15 -10.17
C GLY A 54 5.64 -18.18 -9.08
N LYS A 55 5.39 -17.73 -7.84
CA LYS A 55 4.99 -18.60 -6.73
C LYS A 55 3.57 -19.12 -6.91
N TYR A 56 2.65 -18.30 -7.45
CA TYR A 56 1.29 -18.75 -7.76
C TYR A 56 1.33 -19.81 -8.86
N LYS A 57 2.10 -19.55 -9.93
CA LYS A 57 2.30 -20.49 -11.02
C LYS A 57 2.86 -21.84 -10.55
N SER A 58 3.83 -21.85 -9.63
CA SER A 58 4.39 -23.10 -9.08
C SER A 58 3.43 -23.91 -8.21
N MET A 59 2.35 -23.28 -7.72
CA MET A 59 1.30 -23.92 -6.94
C MET A 59 0.04 -24.21 -7.78
N GLU A 60 0.10 -24.01 -9.11
CA GLU A 60 -1.04 -24.13 -10.02
C GLU A 60 -2.24 -23.25 -9.61
N LEU A 61 -1.97 -22.11 -8.97
CA LEU A 61 -2.98 -21.14 -8.53
C LEU A 61 -3.11 -19.99 -9.52
N ALA A 62 -4.34 -19.53 -9.74
CA ALA A 62 -4.60 -18.33 -10.51
C ALA A 62 -4.06 -17.09 -9.79
N TYR A 63 -3.39 -16.20 -10.53
CA TYR A 63 -2.94 -14.93 -9.99
C TYR A 63 -4.12 -13.94 -9.91
N PRO A 64 -4.41 -13.34 -8.74
CA PRO A 64 -5.63 -12.55 -8.56
C PRO A 64 -5.52 -11.10 -9.06
N ILE A 65 -4.33 -10.67 -9.48
CA ILE A 65 -4.06 -9.30 -9.90
C ILE A 65 -3.90 -9.24 -11.42
N GLN A 66 -4.51 -8.23 -12.05
CA GLN A 66 -4.40 -7.98 -13.49
C GLN A 66 -2.96 -7.64 -13.89
N GLU A 67 -2.53 -8.07 -15.08
CA GLU A 67 -1.16 -7.82 -15.60
C GLU A 67 -0.83 -6.32 -15.65
N ASP A 68 -1.79 -5.47 -16.01
CA ASP A 68 -1.59 -4.02 -16.18
C ASP A 68 -1.60 -3.23 -14.86
N ALA A 69 -1.68 -3.94 -13.72
CA ALA A 69 -1.64 -3.35 -12.38
C ALA A 69 -0.22 -2.94 -11.93
N CYS A 70 0.82 -3.51 -12.57
CA CYS A 70 2.20 -3.11 -12.36
C CYS A 70 2.52 -1.90 -13.26
N PRO A 71 2.86 -0.73 -12.71
CA PRO A 71 3.42 0.34 -13.52
C PRO A 71 4.83 -0.05 -14.01
N ASP A 72 5.14 0.27 -15.27
CA ASP A 72 6.48 0.15 -15.86
C ASP A 72 7.54 0.94 -15.08
#